data_AF-A0A661ZKY0-F1
#
_entry.id   AF-A0A661ZKY0-F1
#
_cell.length_a   1.000
_cell.length_b   1.000
_cell.length_c   1.000
_cell.angle_alpha   90.00
_cell.angle_beta   90.00
_cell.angle_gamma   90.00
#
_symmetry.space_group_name_H-M   'P 1'
#
loop_
_entity.id
_entity.type
_entity.pdbx_description
1 polymer ?
#
loop_
_entity_poly.entity_id
_entity_poly.type
_entity_poly.pdbx_seq_one_letter_code
_entity_poly.pdbx_strand_id
1 'polypeptide(L)'
;MKQIKVIGLLLILGLVSFTSCESVDGAQKVADNFFQAFNNQDEKAMETILDQEFIIDAGIKDDFYDVFDQHASALGNIKEYERYAFSTNINNGVTTVTLKFKCETDKKNPVYEKLKFVQRGEDYKVIAFQYNTDKSAIDNEEK
;
A
#
# COMPACT_ATOMS: atom_id res chain seq x y z
N MET A 1 57.19 -20.86 -26.07
CA MET A 1 56.69 -19.84 -25.13
C MET A 1 56.06 -18.73 -25.98
N LYS A 2 54.81 -18.28 -25.88
CA LYS A 2 53.72 -18.38 -24.90
C LYS A 2 52.39 -18.46 -25.69
N GLN A 3 51.48 -19.30 -25.21
CA GLN A 3 50.04 -19.24 -25.49
C GLN A 3 49.43 -18.18 -24.57
N ILE A 4 48.64 -17.24 -25.08
CA ILE A 4 47.71 -16.46 -24.26
C ILE A 4 46.35 -16.50 -24.96
N LYS A 5 45.43 -17.25 -24.36
CA LYS A 5 44.05 -17.42 -24.78
C LYS A 5 43.29 -16.12 -24.51
N VAL A 6 42.59 -15.61 -25.51
CA VAL A 6 41.60 -14.54 -25.35
C VAL A 6 40.36 -15.17 -24.72
N ILE A 7 40.20 -15.01 -23.40
CA ILE A 7 38.98 -15.40 -22.68
C ILE A 7 38.01 -14.23 -22.82
N GLY A 8 36.86 -14.51 -23.45
CA GLY A 8 35.81 -13.56 -23.72
C GLY A 8 35.32 -12.88 -22.44
N LEU A 9 35.30 -11.55 -22.49
CA LEU A 9 34.68 -10.70 -21.49
C LEU A 9 33.16 -10.83 -21.65
N LEU A 10 32.54 -11.70 -20.85
CA LEU A 10 31.09 -11.81 -20.74
C LEU A 10 30.58 -10.55 -20.02
N LEU A 11 30.18 -9.54 -20.78
CA LEU A 11 29.45 -8.37 -20.31
C LEU A 11 28.04 -8.81 -19.88
N ILE A 12 27.88 -9.21 -18.61
CA ILE A 12 26.57 -9.28 -17.97
C ILE A 12 26.17 -7.83 -17.69
N LEU A 13 25.53 -7.19 -18.69
CA LEU A 13 24.83 -5.92 -18.47
C LEU A 13 23.77 -6.17 -17.39
N GLY A 14 23.90 -5.43 -16.28
CA GLY A 14 22.97 -5.50 -15.16
C GLY A 14 21.53 -5.28 -15.62
N LEU A 15 20.66 -6.22 -15.24
CA LEU A 15 19.23 -5.98 -15.16
C LEU A 15 19.01 -4.88 -14.14
N VAL A 16 18.88 -3.65 -14.64
CA VAL A 16 18.50 -2.50 -13.84
C VAL A 16 17.08 -2.74 -13.36
N SER A 17 16.91 -2.79 -12.05
CA SER A 17 15.68 -3.17 -11.35
C SER A 17 14.61 -2.08 -11.51
N PHE A 18 13.75 -2.18 -12.53
CA PHE A 18 12.62 -1.26 -12.76
C PHE A 18 11.34 -1.63 -11.97
N THR A 19 11.38 -2.65 -11.11
CA THR A 19 10.17 -3.22 -10.49
C THR A 19 9.57 -2.36 -9.38
N SER A 20 10.33 -1.44 -8.78
CA SER A 20 9.84 -0.66 -7.64
C SER A 20 8.77 0.34 -8.06
N CYS A 21 8.94 1.03 -9.18
CA CYS A 21 7.99 2.05 -9.63
C CYS A 21 6.65 1.44 -10.05
N GLU A 22 6.68 0.31 -10.76
CA GLU A 22 5.47 -0.40 -11.20
C GLU A 22 4.63 -0.92 -10.01
N SER A 23 5.28 -1.47 -8.98
CA SER A 23 4.59 -1.93 -7.77
C SER A 23 3.85 -0.79 -7.04
N VAL A 24 4.48 0.38 -7.02
CA VAL A 24 3.98 1.57 -6.34
C VAL A 24 2.82 2.19 -7.12
N ASP A 25 2.88 2.19 -8.45
CA ASP A 25 1.80 2.68 -9.31
C ASP A 25 0.58 1.76 -9.27
N GLY A 26 0.79 0.44 -9.25
CA GLY A 26 -0.29 -0.54 -9.05
C GLY A 26 -1.00 -0.36 -7.71
N ALA A 27 -0.24 -0.26 -6.62
CA ALA A 27 -0.80 0.00 -5.30
C ALA A 27 -1.50 1.36 -5.20
N GLN A 28 -0.97 2.40 -5.87
CA GLN A 28 -1.59 3.73 -5.90
C GLN A 28 -2.99 3.68 -6.51
N LYS A 29 -3.18 2.99 -7.64
CA LYS A 29 -4.51 2.83 -8.25
C LYS A 29 -5.51 2.18 -7.30
N VAL A 30 -5.07 1.19 -6.53
CA VAL A 30 -5.91 0.53 -5.53
C VAL A 30 -6.21 1.46 -4.35
N ALA A 31 -5.26 2.31 -3.95
CA ALA A 31 -5.49 3.36 -2.95
C ALA A 31 -6.54 4.38 -3.41
N ASP A 32 -6.48 4.80 -4.68
CA ASP A 32 -7.45 5.75 -5.24
C ASP A 32 -8.87 5.15 -5.20
N ASN A 33 -9.01 3.87 -5.58
CA ASN A 33 -10.27 3.14 -5.48
C ASN A 33 -10.73 2.97 -4.02
N PHE A 34 -9.80 2.75 -3.09
CA PHE A 34 -10.09 2.66 -1.66
C PHE A 34 -10.71 3.96 -1.14
N PHE A 35 -10.10 5.11 -1.41
CA PHE A 35 -10.62 6.41 -0.97
C PHE A 35 -11.97 6.75 -1.63
N GLN A 36 -12.17 6.36 -2.89
CA GLN A 36 -13.46 6.52 -3.55
C GLN A 36 -14.55 5.67 -2.89
N ALA A 37 -14.27 4.38 -2.67
CA ALA A 37 -15.20 3.47 -2.00
C ALA A 37 -15.49 3.93 -0.56
N PHE A 38 -14.46 4.42 0.15
CA PHE A 38 -14.56 5.01 1.48
C PHE A 38 -15.58 6.17 1.50
N ASN A 39 -15.36 7.18 0.66
CA ASN A 39 -16.21 8.37 0.60
C ASN A 39 -17.64 8.07 0.17
N ASN A 40 -17.83 7.05 -0.67
CA ASN A 40 -19.15 6.64 -1.15
C ASN A 40 -19.88 5.70 -0.18
N GLN A 41 -19.22 5.26 0.90
CA GLN A 41 -19.71 4.19 1.78
C GLN A 41 -20.12 2.92 0.99
N ASP A 42 -19.35 2.61 -0.06
CA ASP A 42 -19.63 1.48 -0.95
C ASP A 42 -18.96 0.23 -0.40
N GLU A 43 -19.67 -0.46 0.51
CA GLU A 43 -19.22 -1.71 1.14
C GLU A 43 -18.82 -2.76 0.10
N LYS A 44 -19.58 -2.87 -1.00
CA LYS A 44 -19.32 -3.86 -2.03
C LYS A 44 -18.03 -3.55 -2.79
N ALA A 45 -17.78 -2.28 -3.12
CA ALA A 45 -16.51 -1.88 -3.70
C ALA A 45 -15.35 -2.18 -2.72
N MET A 46 -15.55 -1.87 -1.43
CA MET A 46 -14.56 -2.18 -0.39
C MET A 46 -14.24 -3.68 -0.33
N GLU A 47 -15.26 -4.56 -0.32
CA GLU A 47 -15.07 -6.01 -0.33
C GLU A 47 -14.18 -6.49 -1.49
N THR A 48 -14.27 -5.85 -2.66
CA THR A 48 -13.43 -6.19 -3.81
C THR A 48 -12.00 -5.67 -3.71
N ILE A 49 -11.77 -4.59 -2.97
CA ILE A 49 -10.46 -3.94 -2.80
C ILE A 49 -9.64 -4.65 -1.71
N LEU A 50 -10.32 -5.13 -0.68
CA LEU A 50 -9.71 -5.85 0.43
C LEU A 50 -9.30 -7.29 0.04
N ASP A 51 -8.21 -7.77 0.63
CA ASP A 51 -7.90 -9.20 0.61
C ASP A 51 -8.73 -9.90 1.70
N GLN A 52 -9.92 -10.37 1.32
CA GLN A 52 -10.87 -10.99 2.24
C GLN A 52 -10.29 -12.25 2.91
N GLU A 53 -9.54 -13.07 2.16
CA GLU A 53 -8.93 -14.30 2.69
C GLU A 53 -7.90 -13.94 3.78
N PHE A 54 -6.99 -13.00 3.50
CA PHE A 54 -6.02 -12.54 4.47
C PHE A 54 -6.68 -11.95 5.72
N ILE A 55 -7.68 -11.10 5.55
CA ILE A 55 -8.36 -10.41 6.66
C ILE A 55 -9.12 -11.40 7.55
N ILE A 56 -9.76 -12.41 6.95
CA ILE A 56 -10.46 -13.48 7.67
C ILE A 56 -9.46 -14.36 8.41
N ASP A 57 -8.40 -14.82 7.73
CA ASP A 57 -7.40 -15.73 8.31
C ASP A 57 -6.60 -15.08 9.44
N ALA A 58 -6.34 -13.77 9.33
CA ALA A 58 -5.71 -12.99 10.38
C ALA A 58 -6.65 -12.68 11.56
N GLY A 59 -7.96 -12.94 11.42
CA GLY A 59 -8.96 -12.67 12.44
C GLY A 59 -9.20 -11.18 12.68
N ILE A 60 -8.87 -10.31 11.71
CA ILE A 60 -8.95 -8.85 11.84
C ILE A 60 -10.14 -8.24 11.08
N LYS A 61 -11.08 -9.06 10.62
CA LYS A 61 -12.21 -8.59 9.81
C LYS A 61 -13.03 -7.52 10.54
N ASP A 62 -13.50 -7.85 11.73
CA ASP A 62 -14.35 -6.94 12.51
C ASP A 62 -13.57 -5.66 12.88
N ASP A 63 -12.32 -5.80 13.33
CA ASP A 63 -11.43 -4.67 13.62
C ASP A 63 -11.23 -3.75 12.40
N PHE A 64 -11.14 -4.31 11.19
CA PHE A 64 -10.95 -3.53 9.97
C PHE A 64 -12.17 -2.66 9.67
N TYR A 65 -13.38 -3.22 9.76
CA TYR A 65 -14.61 -2.46 9.56
C TYR A 65 -14.86 -1.47 10.71
N ASP A 66 -14.50 -1.81 11.95
CA ASP A 66 -14.58 -0.90 13.08
C ASP A 66 -13.68 0.33 12.89
N VAL A 67 -12.44 0.14 12.41
CA VAL A 67 -11.52 1.25 12.08
C VAL A 67 -12.12 2.13 10.98
N PHE A 68 -12.77 1.53 9.99
CA PHE A 68 -13.43 2.25 8.89
C PHE A 68 -14.60 3.11 9.38
N ASP A 69 -15.50 2.54 10.18
CA ASP A 69 -16.65 3.24 10.74
C ASP A 69 -16.23 4.36 11.69
N GLN A 70 -15.20 4.12 12.51
CA GLN A 70 -14.60 5.14 13.36
C GLN A 70 -13.99 6.26 12.54
N HIS A 71 -13.27 5.95 11.46
CA HIS A 71 -12.71 6.95 10.57
C HIS A 71 -13.81 7.81 9.96
N ALA A 72 -14.85 7.20 9.36
CA ALA A 72 -15.95 7.92 8.73
C ALA A 72 -16.70 8.81 9.74
N SER A 73 -16.94 8.30 10.95
CA SER A 73 -17.62 9.02 12.01
C SER A 73 -16.80 10.20 12.54
N ALA A 74 -15.50 10.01 12.76
CA ALA A 74 -14.61 11.00 13.35
C ALA A 74 -14.14 12.07 12.36
N LEU A 75 -13.88 11.68 11.10
CA LEU A 75 -13.18 12.52 10.13
C LEU A 75 -14.07 12.99 8.96
N GLY A 76 -15.14 12.25 8.66
CA GLY A 76 -15.99 12.52 7.50
C GLY A 76 -15.31 12.10 6.19
N ASN A 77 -15.69 12.74 5.07
CA ASN A 77 -15.13 12.38 3.77
C ASN A 77 -13.70 12.92 3.62
N ILE A 78 -12.88 12.21 2.85
CA ILE A 78 -11.57 12.63 2.39
C ILE A 78 -11.77 13.53 1.17
N LYS A 79 -11.35 14.80 1.27
CA LYS A 79 -11.46 15.79 0.19
C LYS A 79 -10.27 15.72 -0.76
N GLU A 80 -9.09 15.66 -0.18
CA GLU A 80 -7.81 15.64 -0.88
C GLU A 80 -6.86 14.71 -0.15
N TYR A 81 -5.98 14.04 -0.88
CA TYR A 81 -4.93 13.23 -0.32
C TYR A 81 -3.66 13.32 -1.17
N GLU A 82 -2.51 13.30 -0.51
CA GLU A 82 -1.20 13.32 -1.15
C GLU A 82 -0.34 12.22 -0.53
N ARG A 83 0.22 11.35 -1.38
CA ARG A 83 1.19 10.35 -0.94
C ARG A 83 2.51 11.03 -0.60
N TYR A 84 2.96 10.91 0.64
CA TYR A 84 4.25 11.49 1.07
C TYR A 84 5.36 10.45 1.26
N ALA A 85 5.03 9.16 1.38
CA ALA A 85 6.01 8.10 1.51
C ALA A 85 5.48 6.76 0.98
N PHE A 86 6.42 5.89 0.60
CA PHE A 86 6.13 4.51 0.25
C PHE A 86 7.29 3.58 0.62
N SER A 87 6.99 2.30 0.76
CA SER A 87 7.99 1.23 0.83
C SER A 87 7.47 -0.01 0.11
N THR A 88 8.38 -0.74 -0.54
CA THR A 88 8.08 -2.03 -1.17
C THR A 88 8.96 -3.09 -0.52
N ASN A 89 8.36 -4.21 -0.12
CA ASN A 89 9.04 -5.35 0.46
C ASN A 89 8.65 -6.62 -0.30
N ILE A 90 9.64 -7.42 -0.67
CA ILE A 90 9.43 -8.72 -1.31
C ILE A 90 9.99 -9.79 -0.36
N ASN A 91 9.11 -10.66 0.14
CA ASN A 91 9.50 -11.76 1.01
C ASN A 91 8.88 -13.06 0.49
N ASN A 92 9.71 -14.09 0.27
CA ASN A 92 9.29 -15.39 -0.25
C ASN A 92 8.45 -15.30 -1.54
N GLY A 93 8.78 -14.35 -2.42
CA GLY A 93 8.05 -14.12 -3.68
C GLY A 93 6.73 -13.36 -3.53
N VAL A 94 6.37 -12.95 -2.31
CA VAL A 94 5.20 -12.09 -2.05
C VAL A 94 5.65 -10.65 -1.97
N THR A 95 5.13 -9.83 -2.89
CA THR A 95 5.32 -8.38 -2.87
C THR A 95 4.28 -7.73 -1.96
N THR A 96 4.75 -6.89 -1.04
CA THR A 96 3.92 -5.99 -0.24
C THR A 96 4.36 -4.56 -0.47
N VAL A 97 3.40 -3.65 -0.55
CA VAL A 97 3.65 -2.22 -0.71
C VAL A 97 2.96 -1.50 0.44
N THR A 98 3.64 -0.53 1.05
CA THR A 98 3.04 0.38 2.02
C THR A 98 3.04 1.77 1.42
N LEU A 99 1.88 2.43 1.40
CA LEU A 99 1.74 3.82 0.99
C LEU A 99 1.27 4.64 2.19
N LYS A 100 1.86 5.83 2.37
CA LYS A 100 1.49 6.76 3.43
C LYS A 100 1.01 8.08 2.82
N PHE A 101 -0.15 8.55 3.29
CA PHE A 101 -0.87 9.70 2.74
C PHE A 101 -1.06 10.77 3.80
N LYS A 102 -1.00 12.03 3.37
CA LYS A 102 -1.52 13.17 4.11
C LYS A 102 -2.87 13.50 3.49
N CYS A 103 -3.92 13.49 4.30
CA CYS A 103 -5.30 13.66 3.88
C CYS A 103 -5.91 14.92 4.50
N GLU A 104 -6.71 15.62 3.71
CA GLU A 104 -7.62 16.66 4.15
C GLU A 104 -9.03 16.07 4.18
N THR A 105 -9.73 16.21 5.30
CA THR A 105 -11.06 15.64 5.54
C THR A 105 -12.11 16.73 5.78
N ASP A 106 -13.36 16.32 6.00
CA ASP A 106 -14.44 17.23 6.37
C ASP A 106 -14.31 17.80 7.78
N LYS A 107 -13.82 17.00 8.73
CA LYS A 107 -13.92 17.32 10.17
C LYS A 107 -12.57 17.61 10.81
N LYS A 108 -11.46 17.08 10.29
CA LYS A 108 -10.15 17.22 10.95
C LYS A 108 -8.99 17.17 9.96
N ASN A 109 -8.13 18.19 10.00
CA ASN A 109 -7.04 18.37 9.05
C ASN A 109 -5.73 18.77 9.76
N PRO A 110 -4.56 18.21 9.36
CA PRO A 110 -4.41 17.05 8.49
C PRO A 110 -4.69 15.73 9.22
N VAL A 111 -5.02 14.69 8.47
CA VAL A 111 -4.98 13.28 8.91
C VAL A 111 -3.87 12.58 8.12
N TYR A 112 -3.15 11.69 8.77
CA TYR A 112 -2.13 10.85 8.13
C TYR A 112 -2.65 9.43 8.09
N GLU A 113 -2.60 8.82 6.91
CA GLU A 113 -3.14 7.50 6.65
C GLU A 113 -2.06 6.58 6.12
N LYS A 114 -2.15 5.29 6.46
CA LYS A 114 -1.25 4.23 6.01
C LYS A 114 -2.08 3.08 5.46
N LEU A 115 -1.84 2.74 4.20
CA LEU A 115 -2.41 1.58 3.54
C LEU A 115 -1.30 0.59 3.24
N LYS A 116 -1.53 -0.68 3.59
CA LYS A 116 -0.65 -1.78 3.23
C LYS A 116 -1.35 -2.68 2.22
N PHE A 117 -0.62 -3.00 1.16
CA PHE A 117 -1.07 -3.77 0.03
C PHE A 117 -0.26 -5.05 -0.11
N VAL A 118 -0.89 -6.06 -0.67
CA VAL A 118 -0.24 -7.30 -1.08
C VAL A 118 -0.55 -7.58 -2.55
N GLN A 119 0.44 -8.07 -3.28
CA GLN A 119 0.25 -8.47 -4.67
C GLN A 119 -0.50 -9.81 -4.76
N ARG A 120 -1.49 -9.88 -5.64
CA ARG A 120 -2.32 -11.04 -5.96
C ARG A 120 -2.47 -11.14 -7.47
N GLY A 121 -1.67 -12.00 -8.10
CA GLY A 121 -1.58 -12.06 -9.56
C GLY A 121 -1.04 -10.74 -10.12
N GLU A 122 -1.79 -10.13 -11.04
CA GLU A 122 -1.45 -8.85 -11.67
C GLU A 122 -1.92 -7.62 -10.86
N ASP A 123 -2.75 -7.82 -9.84
CA ASP A 123 -3.36 -6.75 -9.04
C ASP A 123 -2.82 -6.68 -7.61
N TYR A 124 -3.17 -5.60 -6.92
CA TYR A 124 -2.93 -5.40 -5.49
C TYR A 124 -4.25 -5.45 -4.70
N LYS A 125 -4.17 -5.90 -3.45
CA LYS A 125 -5.28 -5.89 -2.48
C LYS A 125 -4.85 -5.24 -1.18
N VAL A 126 -5.77 -4.53 -0.51
CA VAL A 126 -5.51 -3.93 0.80
C VAL A 126 -5.58 -5.01 1.89
N ILE A 127 -4.57 -5.03 2.76
CA ILE A 127 -4.47 -5.96 3.89
C ILE A 127 -4.41 -5.24 5.24
N ALA A 128 -4.16 -3.94 5.26
CA ALA A 128 -4.19 -3.14 6.47
C ALA A 128 -4.46 -1.67 6.17
N PHE A 129 -5.21 -1.02 7.07
CA PHE A 129 -5.48 0.41 7.06
C PHE A 129 -5.31 0.97 8.46
N GLN A 130 -4.69 2.15 8.55
CA GLN A 130 -4.51 2.88 9.80
C GLN A 130 -4.53 4.38 9.53
N TYR A 131 -4.91 5.15 10.54
CA TYR A 131 -4.90 6.61 10.48
C TYR A 131 -4.54 7.24 11.82
N ASN A 132 -3.95 8.43 11.77
CA ASN A 132 -3.68 9.25 12.95
C ASN A 132 -3.52 10.71 12.56
N THR A 133 -3.77 11.65 13.48
CA THR A 133 -3.47 13.07 13.24
C THR A 133 -2.04 13.47 13.61
N ASP A 134 -1.33 12.60 14.31
CA ASP A 134 0.11 12.69 14.50
C ASP A 134 0.84 11.85 13.44
N LYS A 135 1.60 12.51 12.56
CA LYS A 135 2.41 11.87 11.52
C LYS A 135 3.38 10.84 12.10
N SER A 136 3.95 11.12 13.28
CA SER A 136 4.95 10.25 13.89
C SER A 136 4.36 8.92 14.35
N ALA A 137 3.08 8.88 14.70
CA ALA A 137 2.37 7.64 15.03
C ALA A 137 2.26 6.72 13.79
N ILE A 138 2.07 7.31 12.60
CA ILE A 138 2.05 6.55 11.34
C ILE A 138 3.45 6.11 10.90
N ASP A 139 4.47 6.92 11.16
CA ASP A 139 5.82 6.65 10.69
C ASP A 139 6.58 5.59 11.49
N ASN A 140 6.34 5.49 12.80
CA ASN A 140 7.18 4.71 13.72
C ASN A 140 6.78 3.23 13.89
N GLU A 141 5.70 2.77 13.27
CA GLU A 141 5.17 1.41 13.45
C GLU A 141 5.85 0.31 12.60
N GLU A 142 6.99 0.58 11.96
CA GLU A 142 7.71 -0.42 11.14
C GLU A 142 8.65 -1.35 11.95
N LYS A 143 8.36 -1.62 13.23
CA LYS A 143 9.17 -2.51 14.10
C LYS A 143 8.60 -3.90 14.23
#